data_AF-A0A1G6P6N5-F1
#
_entry.id   AF-A0A1G6P6N5-F1
#
_cell.length_a   1.000
_cell.length_b   1.000
_cell.length_c   1.000
_cell.angle_alpha   90.00
_cell.angle_beta   90.00
_cell.angle_gamma   90.00
#
_symmetry.space_group_name_H-M   'P 1'
#
loop_
_entity.id
_entity.type
_entity.pdbx_description
1 polymer ?
#
loop_
_entity_poly.entity_id
_entity_poly.type
_entity_poly.pdbx_seq_one_letter_code
_entity_poly.pdbx_strand_id
1 'polypeptide(L)'
;MIRSRFTPLWTMAIVSIFLITSCAPAEGQQGADYEGTKKMVIDLLKTDEGKKALQQVIAEEDMREELVMDSEFVQKTIQETLTSKEGKEFWQKAFEDHEFAKAFSESMQEQHEKLLKDLMKDPEYQQMMMDILTDPEMEKQALSLMKSKEYREQVMEIMEEALESPNFAAKMVDLMKEANKKQKEEDKKADKKDK
;
A
#
# COMPACT_ATOMS: atom_id res chain seq x y z
N MET A 1 20.11 107.30 -40.15
CA MET A 1 19.34 106.88 -38.96
C MET A 1 20.19 105.86 -38.22
N ILE A 2 21.08 106.36 -37.37
CA ILE A 2 21.94 105.56 -36.48
C ILE A 2 21.19 105.52 -35.15
N ARG A 3 20.74 104.34 -34.74
CA ARG A 3 20.09 104.14 -33.44
C ARG A 3 20.62 102.87 -32.79
N SER A 4 21.12 103.09 -31.59
CA SER A 4 21.88 102.22 -30.70
C SER A 4 21.20 100.90 -30.38
N ARG A 5 21.97 99.81 -30.37
CA ARG A 5 21.58 98.53 -29.75
C ARG A 5 22.23 98.42 -28.37
N PHE A 6 21.65 99.13 -27.41
CA PHE A 6 21.86 98.98 -25.98
C PHE A 6 21.02 97.80 -25.51
N THR A 7 21.56 96.59 -25.40
CA THR A 7 20.89 95.44 -24.75
C THR A 7 21.81 94.29 -24.23
N PRO A 8 23.08 94.50 -23.78
CA PRO A 8 23.88 93.39 -23.23
C PRO A 8 23.80 93.22 -21.69
N LEU A 9 23.08 94.08 -20.95
CA LEU A 9 23.11 94.05 -19.47
C LEU A 9 22.09 93.06 -18.84
N TRP A 10 21.00 92.74 -19.55
CA TRP A 10 19.93 91.88 -19.01
C TRP A 10 20.22 90.39 -19.17
N THR A 11 21.04 90.02 -20.17
CA THR A 11 21.45 88.63 -20.43
C THR A 11 22.56 88.15 -19.48
N MET A 12 23.33 89.06 -18.89
CA MET A 12 24.40 88.75 -17.91
C MET A 12 23.85 88.39 -16.51
N ALA A 13 22.68 88.91 -16.13
CA ALA A 13 22.06 88.64 -14.83
C ALA A 13 21.41 87.23 -14.74
N ILE A 14 20.94 86.69 -15.86
CA ILE A 14 20.26 85.39 -15.93
C ILE A 14 21.26 84.22 -15.86
N VAL A 15 22.51 84.43 -16.28
CA VAL A 15 23.58 83.43 -16.23
C VAL A 15 24.14 83.23 -14.81
N SER A 16 24.05 84.25 -13.93
CA SER A 16 24.56 84.16 -12.56
C SER A 16 23.67 83.37 -11.59
N ILE A 17 22.40 83.12 -11.92
CA ILE A 17 21.48 82.34 -11.06
C ILE A 17 21.64 80.82 -11.24
N PHE A 18 22.23 80.36 -12.35
CA PHE A 18 22.44 78.93 -12.62
C PHE A 18 23.66 78.31 -11.91
N LEU A 19 24.54 79.11 -11.30
CA LEU A 19 25.78 78.61 -10.69
C LEU A 19 25.63 78.19 -9.21
N ILE A 20 24.45 78.33 -8.60
CA ILE A 20 24.22 77.97 -7.19
C ILE A 20 23.42 76.67 -7.00
N THR A 21 22.99 76.02 -8.09
CA THR A 21 22.31 74.72 -8.05
C THR A 21 23.14 73.61 -8.69
N SER A 22 24.44 73.55 -8.37
CA SER A 22 25.23 72.33 -8.57
C SER A 22 25.42 71.60 -7.24
N CYS A 23 24.33 71.07 -6.69
CA CYS A 23 24.45 69.86 -5.88
C CYS A 23 24.41 68.69 -6.88
N ALA A 24 25.59 68.22 -7.30
CA ALA A 24 25.68 66.99 -8.06
C ALA A 24 25.13 65.85 -7.18
N PRO A 25 24.24 64.97 -7.69
CA PRO A 25 24.15 63.65 -7.08
C PRO A 25 25.51 63.00 -7.29
N ALA A 26 26.19 62.66 -6.21
CA ALA A 26 27.40 61.86 -6.23
C ALA A 26 27.05 60.43 -6.67
N GLU A 27 26.70 60.24 -7.94
CA GLU A 27 26.64 58.95 -8.60
C GLU A 27 28.08 58.51 -8.91
N GLY A 28 28.73 57.92 -7.91
CA GLY A 28 30.09 57.41 -8.06
C GLY A 28 30.61 56.57 -6.89
N GLN A 29 29.79 56.32 -5.86
CA GLN A 29 30.24 55.66 -4.63
C GLN A 29 29.27 54.61 -4.09
N GLN A 30 28.31 54.15 -4.89
CA GLN A 30 27.37 53.08 -4.47
C GLN A 30 27.81 51.68 -4.91
N GLY A 31 28.63 51.53 -5.95
CA GLY A 31 29.06 50.20 -6.43
C GLY A 31 30.16 49.55 -5.58
N ALA A 32 31.13 50.34 -5.10
CA ALA A 32 32.24 49.84 -4.26
C ALA A 32 31.79 49.53 -2.82
N ASP A 33 30.78 50.26 -2.33
CA ASP A 33 30.21 50.07 -1.00
C ASP A 33 29.22 48.91 -0.96
N TYR A 34 28.61 48.56 -2.11
CA TYR A 34 27.71 47.41 -2.24
C TYR A 34 28.46 46.08 -2.11
N GLU A 35 29.64 45.95 -2.73
CA GLU A 35 30.52 44.79 -2.57
C GLU A 35 31.03 44.65 -1.12
N GLY A 36 31.41 45.76 -0.48
CA GLY A 36 31.82 45.80 0.92
C GLY A 36 30.69 45.43 1.88
N THR A 37 29.51 46.02 1.68
CA THR A 37 28.30 45.72 2.48
C THR A 37 27.84 44.29 2.27
N LYS A 38 27.87 43.76 1.04
CA LYS A 38 27.55 42.35 0.75
C LYS A 38 28.49 41.40 1.47
N LYS A 39 29.80 41.70 1.48
CA LYS A 39 30.79 40.89 2.19
C LYS A 39 30.59 40.94 3.70
N MET A 40 30.30 42.12 4.25
CA MET A 40 29.96 42.30 5.65
C MET A 40 28.69 41.53 6.05
N VAL A 41 27.64 41.55 5.24
CA VAL A 41 26.41 40.78 5.47
C VAL A 41 26.66 39.27 5.39
N ILE A 42 27.46 38.81 4.42
CA ILE A 42 27.84 37.39 4.32
C ILE A 42 28.66 36.95 5.55
N ASP A 43 29.56 37.80 6.04
CA ASP A 43 30.38 37.50 7.20
C ASP A 43 29.54 37.51 8.49
N LEU A 44 28.54 38.42 8.61
CA LEU A 44 27.56 38.43 9.70
C LEU A 44 26.64 37.20 9.70
N LEU A 45 26.27 36.68 8.52
CA LEU A 45 25.50 35.44 8.43
C LEU A 45 26.34 34.21 8.79
N LYS A 46 27.66 34.27 8.57
CA LYS A 46 28.59 33.17 8.87
C LYS A 46 29.09 33.17 10.32
N THR A 47 29.04 34.29 11.03
CA THR A 47 29.39 34.35 12.46
C THR A 47 28.43 33.53 13.30
N ASP A 48 28.91 33.13 14.48
CA ASP A 48 28.14 32.30 15.41
C ASP A 48 26.85 32.99 15.89
N GLU A 49 26.85 34.31 15.95
CA GLU A 49 25.67 35.12 16.25
C GLU A 49 24.63 35.06 15.11
N GLY A 50 25.05 35.19 13.86
CA GLY A 50 24.16 35.04 12.70
C GLY A 50 23.55 33.65 12.60
N LYS A 51 24.35 32.60 12.84
CA LYS A 51 23.86 31.22 12.89
C LYS A 51 22.87 31.00 14.03
N LYS A 52 23.14 31.54 15.23
CA LYS A 52 22.23 31.45 16.38
C LYS A 52 20.92 32.21 16.13
N ALA A 53 20.98 33.40 15.56
CA ALA A 53 19.79 34.17 15.21
C ALA A 53 18.95 33.43 14.16
N LEU A 54 19.58 32.86 13.13
CA LEU A 54 18.89 32.05 12.14
C LEU A 54 18.28 30.78 12.75
N GLN A 55 18.98 30.11 13.67
CA GLN A 55 18.45 28.97 14.42
C GLN A 55 17.24 29.34 15.28
N GLN A 56 17.22 30.53 15.89
CA GLN A 56 16.09 31.01 16.67
C GLN A 56 14.88 31.28 15.76
N VAL A 57 15.10 31.91 14.61
CA VAL A 57 14.03 32.17 13.63
C VAL A 57 13.48 30.87 13.04
N ILE A 58 14.34 29.90 12.68
CA ILE A 58 13.92 28.56 12.25
C ILE A 58 13.31 27.75 13.41
N ALA A 59 13.49 28.16 14.67
CA ALA A 59 12.84 27.51 15.80
C ALA A 59 11.39 27.98 16.01
N GLU A 60 11.00 29.11 15.42
CA GLU A 60 9.62 29.60 15.46
C GLU A 60 8.70 28.69 14.63
N GLU A 61 7.54 28.33 15.17
CA GLU A 61 6.60 27.39 14.53
C GLU A 61 6.18 27.86 13.14
N ASP A 62 5.82 29.14 13.00
CA ASP A 62 5.41 29.75 11.73
C ASP A 62 6.47 29.60 10.63
N MET A 63 7.75 29.63 11.02
CA MET A 63 8.86 29.51 10.08
C MET A 63 9.23 28.06 9.77
N ARG A 64 9.06 27.17 10.74
CA ARG A 64 9.19 25.72 10.52
C ARG A 64 8.12 25.21 9.58
N GLU A 65 6.88 25.65 9.75
CA GLU A 65 5.78 25.24 8.90
C GLU A 65 6.06 25.63 7.44
N GLU A 66 6.42 26.88 7.18
CA GLU A 66 6.75 27.34 5.81
C GLU A 66 7.98 26.63 5.20
N LEU A 67 9.03 26.36 6.00
CA LEU A 67 10.24 25.65 5.55
C LEU A 67 10.02 24.15 5.32
N VAL A 68 9.20 23.50 6.15
CA VAL A 68 8.90 22.06 6.05
C VAL A 68 7.83 21.80 4.98
N MET A 69 7.05 22.80 4.61
CA MET A 69 6.00 22.69 3.58
C MET A 69 6.52 22.78 2.14
N ASP A 70 7.85 22.75 1.90
CA ASP A 70 8.40 22.56 0.56
C ASP A 70 8.04 21.15 0.05
N SER A 71 6.84 21.08 -0.53
CA SER A 71 6.08 19.86 -0.78
C SER A 71 6.83 18.87 -1.67
N GLU A 72 7.63 19.37 -2.60
CA GLU A 72 8.33 18.53 -3.57
C GLU A 72 9.54 17.83 -2.93
N PHE A 73 10.30 18.55 -2.08
CA PHE A 73 11.42 17.96 -1.34
C PHE A 73 10.94 16.96 -0.28
N VAL A 74 9.88 17.30 0.47
CA VAL A 74 9.31 16.40 1.48
C VAL A 74 8.68 15.18 0.83
N GLN A 75 7.88 15.34 -0.23
CA GLN A 75 7.28 14.22 -0.96
C GLN A 75 8.34 13.29 -1.52
N LYS A 76 9.39 13.85 -2.16
CA LYS A 76 10.49 13.06 -2.71
C LYS A 76 11.25 12.32 -1.62
N THR A 77 11.54 12.98 -0.49
CA THR A 77 12.23 12.35 0.64
C THR A 77 11.40 11.22 1.26
N ILE A 78 10.08 11.42 1.42
CA ILE A 78 9.17 10.38 1.91
C ILE A 78 9.13 9.21 0.93
N GLN A 79 8.99 9.47 -0.36
CA GLN A 79 8.95 8.42 -1.38
C GLN A 79 10.27 7.65 -1.42
N GLU A 80 11.41 8.34 -1.43
CA GLU A 80 12.74 7.73 -1.43
C GLU A 80 12.95 6.89 -0.16
N THR A 81 12.58 7.42 1.01
CA THR A 81 12.74 6.70 2.28
C THR A 81 11.82 5.48 2.38
N LEU A 82 10.56 5.58 1.97
CA LEU A 82 9.61 4.46 2.03
C LEU A 82 9.93 3.36 1.01
N THR A 83 10.54 3.72 -0.13
CA THR A 83 10.93 2.75 -1.17
C THR A 83 12.37 2.26 -1.01
N SER A 84 13.14 2.83 -0.09
CA SER A 84 14.51 2.39 0.18
C SER A 84 14.54 1.06 0.95
N LYS A 85 15.75 0.49 1.04
CA LYS A 85 15.97 -0.72 1.84
C LYS A 85 15.76 -0.44 3.33
N GLU A 86 16.16 0.73 3.79
CA GLU A 86 15.99 1.19 5.16
C GLU A 86 14.50 1.32 5.52
N GLY A 87 13.67 1.82 4.60
CA GLY A 87 12.21 1.82 4.76
C GLY A 87 11.63 0.41 4.88
N LYS A 88 12.08 -0.53 4.03
CA LYS A 88 11.66 -1.94 4.13
C LYS A 88 12.08 -2.57 5.46
N GLU A 89 13.31 -2.34 5.92
CA GLU A 89 13.80 -2.83 7.21
C GLU A 89 13.04 -2.20 8.39
N PHE A 90 12.69 -0.92 8.29
CA PHE A 90 11.84 -0.25 9.28
C PHE A 90 10.49 -0.95 9.41
N TRP A 91 9.80 -1.19 8.29
CA TRP A 91 8.52 -1.90 8.32
C TRP A 91 8.65 -3.33 8.84
N GLN A 92 9.69 -4.07 8.47
CA GLN A 92 9.95 -5.41 9.00
C GLN A 92 10.09 -5.38 10.54
N LYS A 93 10.91 -4.48 11.08
CA LYS A 93 11.07 -4.33 12.54
C LYS A 93 9.80 -3.82 13.22
N ALA A 94 9.06 -2.92 12.59
CA ALA A 94 7.80 -2.42 13.14
C ALA A 94 6.76 -3.54 13.25
N PHE A 95 6.70 -4.46 12.27
CA PHE A 95 5.82 -5.63 12.34
C PHE A 95 6.26 -6.71 13.35
N GLU A 96 7.50 -6.68 13.84
CA GLU A 96 7.94 -7.52 14.96
C GLU A 96 7.41 -7.01 16.32
N ASP A 97 7.05 -5.73 16.42
CA ASP A 97 6.41 -5.16 17.60
C ASP A 97 4.94 -5.57 17.69
N HIS A 98 4.56 -6.19 18.81
CA HIS A 98 3.21 -6.74 18.97
C HIS A 98 2.14 -5.65 19.07
N GLU A 99 2.42 -4.51 19.71
CA GLU A 99 1.43 -3.44 19.83
C GLU A 99 1.16 -2.79 18.47
N PHE A 100 2.22 -2.55 17.70
CA PHE A 100 2.13 -2.07 16.33
C PHE A 100 1.40 -3.05 15.42
N ALA A 101 1.79 -4.33 15.42
CA ALA A 101 1.17 -5.36 14.61
C ALA A 101 -0.32 -5.52 14.95
N LYS A 102 -0.67 -5.47 16.24
CA LYS A 102 -2.07 -5.51 16.70
C LYS A 102 -2.84 -4.31 16.17
N ALA A 103 -2.39 -3.08 16.43
CA ALA A 103 -3.06 -1.87 15.98
C ALA A 103 -3.22 -1.83 14.45
N PHE A 104 -2.18 -2.24 13.71
CA PHE A 104 -2.23 -2.35 12.26
C PHE A 104 -3.27 -3.39 11.81
N SER A 105 -3.25 -4.60 12.40
CA SER A 105 -4.20 -5.66 12.06
C SER A 105 -5.65 -5.28 12.36
N GLU A 106 -5.91 -4.61 13.50
CA GLU A 106 -7.23 -4.12 13.88
C GLU A 106 -7.72 -3.04 12.91
N SER A 107 -6.84 -2.12 12.48
CA SER A 107 -7.19 -1.09 11.50
C SER A 107 -7.55 -1.68 10.12
N MET A 108 -6.95 -2.82 9.77
CA MET A 108 -7.14 -3.48 8.48
C MET A 108 -8.23 -4.56 8.50
N GLN A 109 -8.76 -4.91 9.68
CA GLN A 109 -9.61 -6.08 9.87
C GLN A 109 -10.82 -6.11 8.93
N GLU A 110 -11.57 -5.01 8.86
CA GLU A 110 -12.78 -4.93 8.01
C GLU A 110 -12.47 -5.10 6.53
N GLN A 111 -11.41 -4.44 6.03
CA GLN A 111 -11.01 -4.53 4.63
C GLN A 111 -10.43 -5.91 4.31
N HIS A 112 -9.68 -6.49 5.25
CA HIS A 112 -9.13 -7.83 5.10
C HIS A 112 -10.23 -8.90 5.09
N GLU A 113 -11.24 -8.78 5.97
CA GLU A 113 -12.41 -9.66 5.98
C GLU A 113 -13.19 -9.56 4.66
N LYS A 114 -13.41 -8.34 4.17
CA LYS A 114 -14.06 -8.10 2.88
C LYS A 114 -13.29 -8.73 1.74
N LEU A 115 -11.97 -8.52 1.69
CA LEU A 115 -11.09 -9.13 0.69
C LEU A 115 -11.20 -10.66 0.72
N LEU A 116 -11.13 -11.28 1.89
CA LEU A 116 -11.27 -12.74 2.03
C LEU A 116 -12.64 -13.23 1.55
N LYS A 117 -13.72 -12.53 1.91
CA LYS A 117 -15.09 -12.86 1.46
C LYS A 117 -15.25 -12.76 -0.06
N ASP A 118 -14.59 -11.79 -0.68
CA ASP A 118 -14.65 -11.61 -2.12
C ASP A 118 -13.75 -12.64 -2.84
N LEU A 119 -12.56 -12.94 -2.29
CA LEU A 119 -11.70 -14.03 -2.77
C LEU A 119 -12.38 -15.40 -2.68
N MET A 120 -13.17 -15.69 -1.64
CA MET A 120 -13.93 -16.95 -1.58
C MET A 120 -14.91 -17.16 -2.74
N LYS A 121 -15.30 -16.08 -3.45
CA LYS A 121 -16.17 -16.15 -4.63
C LYS A 121 -15.37 -16.20 -5.94
N ASP A 122 -14.06 -15.98 -5.86
CA ASP A 122 -13.16 -16.00 -7.01
C ASP A 122 -12.81 -17.46 -7.38
N PRO A 123 -12.90 -17.85 -8.67
CA PRO A 123 -12.62 -19.22 -9.11
C PRO A 123 -11.19 -19.70 -8.83
N GLU A 124 -10.19 -18.81 -8.94
CA GLU A 124 -8.78 -19.19 -8.73
C GLU A 124 -8.54 -19.46 -7.24
N TYR A 125 -9.07 -18.60 -6.37
CA TYR A 125 -8.99 -18.80 -4.93
C TYR A 125 -9.79 -20.03 -4.47
N GLN A 126 -10.94 -20.29 -5.08
CA GLN A 126 -11.70 -21.53 -4.83
C GLN A 126 -10.89 -22.77 -5.21
N GLN A 127 -10.18 -22.75 -6.35
CA GLN A 127 -9.32 -23.88 -6.72
C GLN A 127 -8.22 -24.11 -5.69
N MET A 128 -7.53 -23.05 -5.24
CA MET A 128 -6.54 -23.15 -4.18
C MET A 128 -7.14 -23.71 -2.88
N MET A 129 -8.37 -23.31 -2.53
CA MET A 129 -9.07 -23.85 -1.37
C MET A 129 -9.43 -25.33 -1.55
N MET A 130 -9.85 -25.75 -2.74
CA MET A 130 -10.14 -27.15 -3.03
C MET A 130 -8.88 -28.01 -2.91
N ASP A 131 -7.73 -27.52 -3.38
CA ASP A 131 -6.46 -28.23 -3.25
C ASP A 131 -6.13 -28.47 -1.76
N ILE A 132 -6.37 -27.47 -0.89
CA ILE A 132 -6.23 -27.60 0.57
C ILE A 132 -7.21 -28.63 1.13
N LEU A 133 -8.47 -28.62 0.69
CA LEU A 133 -9.50 -29.56 1.15
C LEU A 133 -9.24 -31.00 0.69
N THR A 134 -8.49 -31.19 -0.39
CA THR A 134 -8.07 -32.51 -0.89
C THR A 134 -6.76 -33.00 -0.29
N ASP A 135 -6.18 -32.27 0.67
CA ASP A 135 -4.98 -32.73 1.38
C ASP A 135 -5.26 -34.05 2.13
N PRO A 136 -4.29 -34.98 2.22
CA PRO A 136 -4.48 -36.27 2.89
C PRO A 136 -4.98 -36.20 4.34
N GLU A 137 -4.65 -35.14 5.10
CA GLU A 137 -5.15 -35.00 6.47
C GLU A 137 -6.64 -34.64 6.48
N MET A 138 -7.08 -33.79 5.54
CA MET A 138 -8.49 -33.48 5.33
C MET A 138 -9.27 -34.70 4.85
N GLU A 139 -8.69 -35.49 3.94
CA GLU A 139 -9.27 -36.77 3.50
C GLU A 139 -9.46 -37.72 4.70
N LYS A 140 -8.46 -37.85 5.56
CA LYS A 140 -8.55 -38.70 6.76
C LYS A 140 -9.64 -38.22 7.73
N GLN A 141 -9.79 -36.92 7.92
CA GLN A 141 -10.87 -36.36 8.73
C GLN A 141 -12.24 -36.63 8.09
N ALA A 142 -12.38 -36.44 6.78
CA ALA A 142 -13.59 -36.76 6.04
C ALA A 142 -13.95 -38.26 6.15
N LEU A 143 -12.97 -39.16 6.02
CA LEU A 143 -13.16 -40.59 6.23
C LEU A 143 -13.55 -40.95 7.66
N SER A 144 -13.05 -40.20 8.66
CA SER A 144 -13.46 -40.36 10.05
C SER A 144 -14.92 -39.96 10.24
N LEU A 145 -15.36 -38.87 9.60
CA LEU A 145 -16.76 -38.42 9.62
C LEU A 145 -17.68 -39.45 8.95
N MET A 146 -17.28 -40.03 7.81
CA MET A 146 -18.06 -41.11 7.17
C MET A 146 -18.15 -42.37 8.03
N LYS A 147 -17.24 -42.57 8.98
CA LYS A 147 -17.28 -43.69 9.93
C LYS A 147 -18.10 -43.37 11.18
N SER A 148 -18.57 -42.12 11.35
CA SER A 148 -19.35 -41.70 12.50
C SER A 148 -20.68 -42.43 12.57
N LYS A 149 -21.29 -42.46 13.75
CA LYS A 149 -22.55 -43.16 13.98
C LYS A 149 -23.68 -42.52 13.17
N GLU A 150 -23.71 -41.19 13.13
CA GLU A 150 -24.70 -40.38 12.44
C GLU A 150 -24.68 -40.65 10.93
N TYR A 151 -23.48 -40.71 10.33
CA TYR A 151 -23.37 -41.04 8.91
C TYR A 151 -23.76 -42.49 8.62
N ARG A 152 -23.42 -43.44 9.52
CA ARG A 152 -23.86 -44.83 9.38
C ARG A 152 -25.37 -44.99 9.45
N GLU A 153 -26.05 -44.24 10.31
CA GLU A 153 -27.52 -44.24 10.39
C GLU A 153 -28.12 -43.78 9.05
N GLN A 154 -27.62 -42.70 8.45
CA GLN A 154 -28.03 -42.26 7.11
C GLN A 154 -27.73 -43.29 6.02
N VAL A 155 -26.55 -43.93 6.08
CA VAL A 155 -26.20 -44.99 5.13
C VAL A 155 -27.12 -46.21 5.26
N MET A 156 -27.51 -46.57 6.48
CA MET A 156 -28.46 -47.68 6.71
C MET A 156 -29.84 -47.33 6.14
N GLU A 157 -30.34 -46.11 6.35
CA GLU A 157 -31.60 -45.64 5.77
C GLU A 157 -31.58 -45.67 4.24
N ILE A 158 -30.52 -45.13 3.62
CA ILE A 158 -30.33 -45.19 2.15
C ILE A 158 -30.27 -46.65 1.68
N MET A 159 -29.63 -47.54 2.45
CA MET A 159 -29.56 -48.96 2.09
C MET A 159 -30.94 -49.63 2.19
N GLU A 160 -31.72 -49.33 3.22
CA GLU A 160 -33.10 -49.81 3.36
C GLU A 160 -33.97 -49.34 2.18
N GLU A 161 -33.93 -48.05 1.83
CA GLU A 161 -34.62 -47.51 0.65
C GLU A 161 -34.16 -48.18 -0.65
N ALA A 162 -32.85 -48.44 -0.79
CA ALA A 162 -32.31 -49.11 -1.97
C ALA A 162 -32.78 -50.56 -2.06
N LEU A 163 -32.93 -51.28 -0.94
CA LEU A 163 -33.45 -52.65 -0.90
C LEU A 163 -34.94 -52.70 -1.28
N GLU A 164 -35.71 -51.67 -0.91
CA GLU A 164 -37.12 -51.54 -1.28
C GLU A 164 -37.32 -51.17 -2.76
N SER A 165 -36.26 -50.73 -3.45
CA SER A 165 -36.31 -50.42 -4.87
C SER A 165 -36.70 -51.65 -5.71
N PRO A 166 -37.73 -51.56 -6.59
CA PRO A 166 -38.11 -52.64 -7.49
C PRO A 166 -36.96 -53.16 -8.36
N ASN A 167 -36.02 -52.28 -8.74
CA ASN A 167 -34.85 -52.65 -9.51
C ASN A 167 -33.86 -53.50 -8.70
N PHE A 168 -33.69 -53.19 -7.42
CA PHE A 168 -32.83 -53.98 -6.54
C PHE A 168 -33.47 -55.32 -6.21
N ALA A 169 -34.76 -55.32 -5.88
CA ALA A 169 -35.54 -56.55 -5.66
C ALA A 169 -35.49 -57.49 -6.87
N ALA A 170 -35.65 -56.97 -8.10
CA ALA A 170 -35.52 -57.76 -9.33
C ALA A 170 -34.12 -58.37 -9.48
N LYS A 171 -33.06 -57.59 -9.26
CA LYS A 171 -31.67 -58.09 -9.28
C LYS A 171 -31.43 -59.16 -8.22
N MET A 172 -31.93 -58.99 -7.00
CA MET A 172 -31.84 -59.99 -5.94
C MET A 172 -32.52 -61.30 -6.35
N VAL A 173 -33.71 -61.23 -6.93
CA VAL A 173 -34.44 -62.40 -7.41
C VAL A 173 -33.65 -63.13 -8.50
N ASP A 174 -33.04 -62.39 -9.42
CA ASP A 174 -32.24 -63.00 -10.50
C ASP A 174 -30.92 -63.61 -9.97
N LEU A 175 -30.25 -62.96 -9.03
CA LEU A 175 -29.10 -63.53 -8.33
C LEU A 175 -29.46 -64.82 -7.57
N MET A 176 -30.62 -64.85 -6.90
CA MET A 176 -31.13 -66.05 -6.23
C MET A 176 -31.42 -67.18 -7.21
N LYS A 177 -31.96 -66.86 -8.40
CA LYS A 177 -32.17 -67.87 -9.47
C LYS A 177 -30.84 -68.41 -9.99
N GLU A 178 -29.83 -67.56 -10.19
CA GLU A 178 -28.49 -67.97 -10.63
C GLU A 178 -27.77 -68.83 -9.58
N ALA A 179 -27.82 -68.45 -8.31
CA ALA A 179 -27.25 -69.22 -7.21
C ALA A 179 -27.88 -70.62 -7.14
N ASN A 180 -29.21 -70.70 -7.23
CA ASN A 180 -29.92 -71.98 -7.27
C ASN A 180 -29.56 -72.84 -8.50
N LYS A 181 -29.30 -72.22 -9.66
CA LYS A 181 -28.83 -72.96 -10.85
C LYS A 181 -27.43 -73.51 -10.64
N LYS A 182 -26.51 -72.70 -10.11
CA LYS A 182 -25.12 -73.13 -9.81
C LYS A 182 -25.09 -74.25 -8.79
N GLN A 183 -25.88 -74.16 -7.71
CA GLN A 183 -25.97 -75.20 -6.70
C GLN A 183 -26.50 -76.52 -7.30
N LYS A 184 -27.54 -76.48 -8.13
CA LYS A 184 -28.03 -77.66 -8.86
C LYS A 184 -27.05 -78.24 -9.87
N GLU A 185 -26.15 -77.43 -10.44
CA GLU A 185 -25.08 -77.90 -11.32
C GLU A 185 -23.90 -78.50 -10.54
N GLU A 186 -23.59 -77.97 -9.36
CA GLU A 186 -22.59 -78.52 -8.44
C GLU A 186 -23.03 -79.86 -7.84
N ASP A 187 -24.30 -79.97 -7.42
CA ASP A 187 -24.90 -81.23 -6.94
C ASP A 187 -24.87 -82.31 -8.03
N LYS A 188 -25.12 -81.95 -9.29
CA LYS A 188 -25.02 -82.87 -10.44
C LYS A 188 -23.59 -83.26 -10.81
N LYS A 189 -22.59 -82.45 -10.45
CA LYS A 189 -21.17 -82.77 -10.64
C LYS A 189 -20.62 -83.63 -9.50
N ALA A 190 -21.12 -83.46 -8.27
CA ALA A 190 -20.80 -84.32 -7.13
C ALA A 190 -21.33 -85.75 -7.34
N ASP A 191 -22.58 -85.90 -7.80
CA ASP A 191 -23.21 -87.19 -8.08
C ASP A 191 -22.58 -87.98 -9.25
N LYS A 192 -21.79 -87.30 -10.09
CA LYS A 192 -21.00 -87.91 -11.19
C LYS A 192 -19.57 -88.30 -10.80
N LYS A 193 -19.10 -87.91 -9.61
CA LYS A 193 -17.74 -88.19 -9.13
C LYS A 193 -17.69 -89.36 -8.14
N ASP A 194 -18.85 -89.74 -7.58
CA ASP A 194 -19.04 -90.89 -6.68
C ASP A 194 -19.58 -92.16 -7.39
N LYS A 195 -19.54 -92.20 -8.73
CA LYS A 195 -19.93 -93.37 -9.54
C LYS A 195 -18.85 -93.73 -10.55
#